data_AF-A0AAJ5HV25-F1
#
_entry.id   AF-A0AAJ5HV25-F1
#
_cell.length_a   1.000
_cell.length_b   1.000
_cell.length_c   1.000
_cell.angle_alpha   90.00
_cell.angle_beta   90.00
_cell.angle_gamma   90.00
#
_symmetry.space_group_name_H-M   'P 1'
#
loop_
_entity.id
_entity.type
_entity.pdbx_description
1 polymer ?
#
loop_
_entity_poly.entity_id
_entity_poly.type
_entity_poly.pdbx_seq_one_letter_code
_entity_poly.pdbx_strand_id
1 'polypeptide(L)'
;MAPRMKTRERIVQNSLELFNQQGERSVSTNHIAAHMEISPGNLYYHFPNKQAIIALLFSQYEELVDSFLRPPQGRSATVEDKRFYLKALLAAMWNYRFLHRDLEHLLDSDPELAARYRRFSERCLRQGQAIYRGFVEAGILAMTPAQIESLTINAWIVLTSWVRFLSTTREHSAHLGEEAFKRGVYQVLVLELGFVTDNARNAVDALCQEFHVPFNQALEH
;
A
#
# COMPACT_ATOMS: atom_id res chain seq x y z
N MET A 1 -5.20 -23.77 -22.28
CA MET A 1 -6.33 -23.03 -21.64
C MET A 1 -5.85 -22.53 -20.30
N ALA A 2 -5.91 -21.23 -20.04
CA ALA A 2 -5.65 -20.70 -18.70
C ALA A 2 -6.65 -21.34 -17.70
N PRO A 3 -6.24 -21.67 -16.46
CA PRO A 3 -7.15 -22.25 -15.49
C PRO A 3 -8.32 -21.30 -15.25
N ARG A 4 -9.55 -21.82 -15.33
CA ARG A 4 -10.76 -21.03 -15.07
C ARG A 4 -10.73 -20.60 -13.60
N MET A 5 -10.58 -19.30 -13.34
CA MET A 5 -10.64 -18.74 -11.98
C MET A 5 -11.86 -19.27 -11.23
N LYS A 6 -11.68 -19.66 -9.98
CA LYS A 6 -12.78 -20.17 -9.16
C LYS A 6 -13.74 -19.02 -8.86
N THR A 7 -15.05 -19.29 -8.78
CA THR A 7 -16.08 -18.25 -8.49
C THR A 7 -15.73 -17.43 -7.25
N ARG A 8 -15.21 -18.09 -6.21
CA ARG A 8 -14.72 -17.42 -4.99
C ARG A 8 -13.64 -16.36 -5.26
N GLU A 9 -12.68 -16.63 -6.14
CA GLU A 9 -11.62 -15.68 -6.53
C GLU A 9 -12.20 -14.51 -7.32
N ARG A 10 -13.16 -14.80 -8.22
CA ARG A 10 -13.88 -13.74 -8.95
C ARG A 10 -14.61 -12.80 -8.00
N ILE A 11 -15.30 -13.33 -6.97
CA ILE A 11 -15.99 -12.50 -5.96
C ILE A 11 -15.01 -11.54 -5.30
N VAL A 12 -13.86 -12.04 -4.86
CA VAL A 12 -12.83 -11.23 -4.20
C VAL A 12 -12.31 -10.12 -5.13
N GLN A 13 -11.97 -10.47 -6.37
CA GLN A 13 -11.45 -9.51 -7.35
C GLN A 13 -12.47 -8.40 -7.69
N ASN A 14 -13.73 -8.77 -7.93
CA ASN A 14 -14.80 -7.82 -8.23
C ASN A 14 -15.14 -6.94 -7.01
N SER A 15 -15.05 -7.52 -5.80
CA SER A 15 -15.23 -6.75 -4.57
C SER A 15 -14.10 -5.73 -4.39
N LEU A 16 -12.85 -6.11 -4.61
CA LEU A 16 -11.71 -5.20 -4.57
C LEU A 16 -11.89 -4.02 -5.54
N GLU A 17 -12.30 -4.32 -6.78
CA GLU A 17 -12.56 -3.30 -7.79
C GLU A 17 -13.67 -2.34 -7.36
N LEU A 18 -14.83 -2.85 -6.95
CA LEU A 18 -15.95 -2.03 -6.49
C LEU A 18 -15.58 -1.20 -5.25
N PHE A 19 -14.92 -1.79 -4.26
CA PHE A 19 -14.47 -1.09 -3.06
C PHE A 19 -13.50 0.03 -3.40
N ASN A 20 -12.57 -0.21 -4.32
CA ASN A 20 -11.61 0.79 -4.77
C ASN A 20 -12.28 1.95 -5.52
N GLN A 21 -13.24 1.66 -6.41
CA GLN A 21 -13.95 2.66 -7.22
C GLN A 21 -14.97 3.47 -6.41
N GLN A 22 -15.79 2.81 -5.60
CA GLN A 22 -16.99 3.41 -5.00
C GLN A 22 -16.87 3.68 -3.49
N GLY A 23 -15.83 3.14 -2.84
CA GLY A 23 -15.72 3.12 -1.37
C GLY A 23 -16.33 1.86 -0.79
N GLU A 24 -15.71 1.28 0.23
CA GLU A 24 -16.21 0.04 0.84
C GLU A 24 -17.60 0.24 1.46
N ARG A 25 -17.86 1.42 2.03
CA ARG A 25 -19.11 1.76 2.71
C ARG A 25 -20.33 1.80 1.77
N SER A 26 -20.15 2.15 0.50
CA SER A 26 -21.23 2.26 -0.48
C SER A 26 -21.54 0.92 -1.17
N VAL A 27 -20.67 -0.08 -1.01
CA VAL A 27 -20.77 -1.38 -1.68
C VAL A 27 -21.32 -2.43 -0.71
N SER A 28 -22.41 -3.08 -1.13
CA SER A 28 -23.03 -4.20 -0.43
C SER A 28 -22.75 -5.53 -1.15
N THR A 29 -23.00 -6.66 -0.48
CA THR A 29 -22.95 -7.99 -1.12
C THR A 29 -23.90 -8.10 -2.30
N ASN A 30 -25.06 -7.43 -2.25
CA ASN A 30 -26.00 -7.37 -3.37
C ASN A 30 -25.44 -6.58 -4.56
N HIS A 31 -24.72 -5.47 -4.31
CA HIS A 31 -24.02 -4.74 -5.38
C HIS A 31 -22.96 -5.62 -6.05
N ILE A 32 -22.18 -6.36 -5.27
CA ILE A 32 -21.17 -7.30 -5.79
C ILE A 32 -21.82 -8.42 -6.61
N ALA A 33 -22.89 -9.04 -6.11
CA ALA A 33 -23.60 -10.10 -6.82
C ALA A 33 -24.20 -9.60 -8.14
N ALA A 34 -24.81 -8.41 -8.14
CA ALA A 34 -25.36 -7.77 -9.33
C ALA A 34 -24.27 -7.45 -10.36
N HIS A 35 -23.15 -6.87 -9.94
CA HIS A 35 -22.01 -6.56 -10.82
C HIS A 35 -21.43 -7.81 -11.49
N MET A 36 -21.44 -8.95 -10.78
CA MET A 36 -20.97 -10.23 -11.29
C MET A 36 -22.01 -11.04 -12.06
N GLU A 37 -23.25 -10.55 -12.16
CA GLU A 37 -24.40 -11.25 -12.73
C GLU A 37 -24.64 -12.64 -12.08
N ILE A 38 -24.46 -12.75 -10.75
CA ILE A 38 -24.75 -13.95 -9.97
C ILE A 38 -25.90 -13.71 -8.98
N SER A 39 -26.59 -14.78 -8.56
CA SER A 39 -27.60 -14.66 -7.51
C SER A 39 -26.95 -14.32 -6.15
N PRO A 40 -27.64 -13.55 -5.27
CA PRO A 40 -27.15 -13.32 -3.90
C PRO A 40 -26.85 -14.64 -3.17
N GLY A 41 -27.69 -15.67 -3.35
CA GLY A 41 -27.46 -17.00 -2.76
C GLY A 41 -26.16 -17.66 -3.21
N ASN A 42 -25.72 -17.45 -4.46
CA ASN A 42 -24.42 -17.93 -4.93
C ASN A 42 -23.26 -17.21 -4.22
N LEU A 43 -23.37 -15.90 -4.00
CA LEU A 43 -22.38 -15.16 -3.22
C LEU A 43 -22.35 -15.66 -1.76
N TYR A 44 -23.51 -15.80 -1.13
CA TYR A 44 -23.62 -16.27 0.26
C TYR A 44 -23.12 -17.71 0.47
N TYR A 45 -23.18 -18.54 -0.57
CA TYR A 45 -22.55 -19.87 -0.56
C TYR A 45 -21.02 -19.80 -0.39
N HIS A 46 -20.38 -18.75 -0.92
CA HIS A 46 -18.92 -18.58 -0.85
C HIS A 46 -18.46 -17.68 0.30
N PHE A 47 -19.25 -16.65 0.64
CA PHE A 47 -18.93 -15.68 1.68
C PHE A 47 -20.17 -15.35 2.51
N PRO A 48 -20.17 -15.60 3.83
CA PRO A 48 -21.35 -15.39 4.66
C PRO A 48 -21.74 -13.91 4.80
N ASN A 49 -20.81 -12.98 4.63
CA ASN A 49 -21.02 -11.54 4.74
C ASN A 49 -19.89 -10.76 4.03
N LYS A 50 -20.02 -9.42 3.99
CA LYS A 50 -19.02 -8.52 3.40
C LYS A 50 -17.67 -8.58 4.16
N GLN A 51 -17.71 -8.69 5.48
CA GLN A 51 -16.53 -8.75 6.34
C GLN A 51 -15.63 -9.95 6.00
N ALA A 52 -16.20 -11.11 5.67
CA ALA A 52 -15.43 -12.29 5.25
C ALA A 52 -14.67 -12.06 3.93
N ILE A 53 -15.20 -11.24 3.02
CA ILE A 53 -14.50 -10.84 1.79
C ILE A 53 -13.35 -9.88 2.14
N ILE A 54 -13.62 -8.87 2.99
CA ILE A 54 -12.63 -7.89 3.43
C ILE A 54 -11.47 -8.57 4.17
N ALA A 55 -11.75 -9.50 5.07
CA ALA A 55 -10.73 -10.25 5.80
C ALA A 55 -9.80 -11.03 4.86
N LEU A 56 -10.34 -11.58 3.78
CA LEU A 56 -9.53 -12.25 2.76
C LEU A 56 -8.72 -11.26 1.91
N LEU A 57 -9.30 -10.13 1.52
CA LEU A 57 -8.56 -9.06 0.83
C LEU A 57 -7.42 -8.53 1.71
N PHE A 58 -7.66 -8.38 3.01
CA PHE A 58 -6.63 -8.01 3.96
C PHE A 58 -5.54 -9.08 4.08
N SER A 59 -5.89 -10.38 4.05
CA SER A 59 -4.87 -11.44 3.97
C SER A 59 -4.00 -11.32 2.73
N GLN A 60 -4.60 -11.11 1.56
CA GLN A 60 -3.86 -10.97 0.31
C GLN A 60 -2.95 -9.73 0.32
N TYR A 61 -3.42 -8.63 0.91
CA TYR A 61 -2.61 -7.43 1.10
C TYR A 61 -1.44 -7.67 2.07
N GLU A 62 -1.70 -8.34 3.20
CA GLU A 62 -0.67 -8.70 4.18
C GLU A 62 0.42 -9.59 3.54
N GLU A 63 0.01 -10.65 2.83
CA GLU A 63 0.91 -11.55 2.11
C GLU A 63 1.71 -10.81 1.02
N LEU A 64 1.08 -9.90 0.28
CA LEU A 64 1.75 -9.07 -0.72
C LEU A 64 2.84 -8.22 -0.07
N VAL A 65 2.51 -7.50 1.01
CA VAL A 65 3.48 -6.63 1.71
C VAL A 65 4.61 -7.45 2.32
N ASP A 66 4.31 -8.56 2.98
CA ASP A 66 5.32 -9.45 3.57
C ASP A 66 6.27 -10.06 2.51
N SER A 67 5.80 -10.22 1.25
CA SER A 67 6.63 -10.77 0.17
C SER A 67 7.78 -9.85 -0.24
N PHE A 68 7.58 -8.53 -0.18
CA PHE A 68 8.54 -7.53 -0.63
C PHE A 68 9.17 -6.73 0.51
N LEU A 69 8.50 -6.52 1.64
CA LEU A 69 8.99 -5.68 2.73
C LEU A 69 9.95 -6.46 3.64
N ARG A 70 11.10 -6.82 3.09
CA ARG A 70 12.18 -7.53 3.77
C ARG A 70 13.54 -7.16 3.17
N PRO A 71 14.62 -7.07 3.97
CA PRO A 71 15.96 -6.85 3.46
C PRO A 71 16.41 -7.98 2.52
N PRO A 72 17.30 -7.71 1.55
CA PRO A 72 17.91 -8.75 0.74
C PRO A 72 18.71 -9.73 1.61
N GLN A 73 18.65 -11.02 1.27
CA GLN A 73 19.37 -12.08 1.98
C GLN A 73 20.64 -12.47 1.24
N GLY A 74 21.75 -12.65 1.97
CA GLY A 74 23.01 -13.14 1.41
C GLY A 74 23.78 -12.14 0.53
N ARG A 75 23.35 -10.87 0.47
CA ARG A 75 24.07 -9.78 -0.20
C ARG A 75 23.75 -8.43 0.44
N SER A 76 24.61 -7.44 0.19
CA SER A 76 24.36 -6.06 0.59
C SER A 76 23.19 -5.44 -0.20
N ALA A 77 22.50 -4.49 0.43
CA ALA A 77 21.45 -3.72 -0.20
C ALA A 77 22.01 -2.76 -1.26
N THR A 78 21.19 -2.44 -2.25
CA THR A 78 21.54 -1.57 -3.38
C THR A 78 20.49 -0.50 -3.57
N VAL A 79 20.81 0.54 -4.34
CA VAL A 79 19.82 1.56 -4.73
C VAL A 79 18.70 0.95 -5.59
N GLU A 80 18.96 -0.15 -6.31
CA GLU A 80 17.92 -0.86 -7.07
C GLU A 80 16.90 -1.56 -6.16
N ASP A 81 17.33 -2.08 -5.00
CA ASP A 81 16.41 -2.60 -3.99
C ASP A 81 15.47 -1.49 -3.49
N LYS A 82 16.01 -0.29 -3.32
CA LYS A 82 15.22 0.89 -2.96
C LYS A 82 14.17 1.20 -4.02
N ARG A 83 14.55 1.22 -5.30
CA ARG A 83 13.62 1.38 -6.42
C ARG A 83 12.51 0.33 -6.37
N PHE A 84 12.87 -0.93 -6.16
CA PHE A 84 11.93 -2.04 -6.05
C PHE A 84 10.93 -1.82 -4.91
N TYR A 85 11.38 -1.47 -3.71
CA TYR A 85 10.47 -1.20 -2.58
C TYR A 85 9.50 -0.06 -2.88
N LEU A 86 9.98 1.04 -3.49
CA LEU A 86 9.12 2.19 -3.83
C LEU A 86 8.05 1.81 -4.86
N LYS A 87 8.40 1.03 -5.90
CA LYS A 87 7.44 0.51 -6.89
C LYS A 87 6.44 -0.46 -6.25
N ALA A 88 6.91 -1.35 -5.38
CA ALA A 88 6.05 -2.31 -4.69
C ALA A 88 5.08 -1.62 -3.73
N LEU A 89 5.54 -0.62 -2.97
CA LEU A 89 4.70 0.22 -2.12
C LEU A 89 3.65 0.99 -2.94
N LEU A 90 4.05 1.60 -4.06
CA LEU A 90 3.14 2.28 -4.98
C LEU A 90 2.03 1.33 -5.45
N ALA A 91 2.40 0.16 -5.95
CA ALA A 91 1.45 -0.84 -6.44
C ALA A 91 0.52 -1.34 -5.33
N ALA A 92 1.04 -1.60 -4.13
CA ALA A 92 0.24 -2.05 -2.99
C ALA A 92 -0.77 -0.97 -2.55
N MET A 93 -0.32 0.29 -2.42
CA MET A 93 -1.19 1.42 -2.08
C MET A 93 -2.27 1.64 -3.14
N TRP A 94 -1.93 1.53 -4.42
CA TRP A 94 -2.87 1.70 -5.53
C TRP A 94 -3.91 0.59 -5.57
N ASN A 95 -3.46 -0.67 -5.56
CA ASN A 95 -4.31 -1.85 -5.74
C ASN A 95 -5.24 -2.08 -4.55
N TYR A 96 -4.85 -1.65 -3.34
CA TYR A 96 -5.63 -1.81 -2.11
C TYR A 96 -6.02 -0.48 -1.48
N ARG A 97 -6.12 0.60 -2.28
CA ARG A 97 -6.43 1.97 -1.80
C ARG A 97 -7.67 2.07 -0.93
N PHE A 98 -8.68 1.21 -1.12
CA PHE A 98 -9.86 1.17 -0.26
C PHE A 98 -9.49 0.87 1.21
N LEU A 99 -8.51 -0.01 1.46
CA LEU A 99 -8.08 -0.34 2.83
C LEU A 99 -7.55 0.91 3.53
N HIS A 100 -6.76 1.74 2.85
CA HIS A 100 -6.21 2.97 3.41
C HIS A 100 -7.27 4.07 3.58
N ARG A 101 -8.22 4.16 2.64
CA ARG A 101 -9.30 5.15 2.68
C ARG A 101 -10.28 4.88 3.82
N ASP A 102 -10.67 3.63 4.01
CA ASP A 102 -11.76 3.23 4.90
C ASP A 102 -11.27 2.60 6.21
N LEU A 103 -9.95 2.56 6.44
CA LEU A 103 -9.29 1.79 7.51
C LEU A 103 -9.97 1.91 8.89
N GLU A 104 -10.16 3.13 9.37
CA GLU A 104 -10.73 3.41 10.70
C GLU A 104 -12.07 2.69 10.91
N HIS A 105 -12.96 2.75 9.92
CA HIS A 105 -14.25 2.06 9.96
C HIS A 105 -14.12 0.55 9.86
N LEU A 106 -13.21 0.05 9.03
CA LEU A 106 -12.95 -1.38 8.91
C LEU A 106 -12.49 -1.97 10.24
N LEU A 107 -11.60 -1.28 10.95
CA LEU A 107 -11.08 -1.72 12.24
C LEU A 107 -12.13 -1.61 13.36
N ASP A 108 -12.95 -0.55 13.36
CA ASP A 108 -14.04 -0.40 14.34
C ASP A 108 -15.13 -1.45 14.18
N SER A 109 -15.39 -1.88 12.94
CA SER A 109 -16.45 -2.83 12.61
C SER A 109 -16.06 -4.29 12.82
N ASP A 110 -14.76 -4.59 12.97
CA ASP A 110 -14.23 -5.96 13.08
C ASP A 110 -13.03 -6.02 14.05
N PRO A 111 -13.25 -6.45 15.31
CA PRO A 111 -12.20 -6.55 16.32
C PRO A 111 -11.07 -7.54 15.96
N GLU A 112 -11.37 -8.58 15.20
CA GLU A 112 -10.37 -9.56 14.76
C GLU A 112 -9.45 -8.93 13.71
N LEU A 113 -10.03 -8.23 12.74
CA LEU A 113 -9.29 -7.45 11.76
C LEU A 113 -8.42 -6.38 12.44
N ALA A 114 -8.95 -5.65 13.44
CA ALA A 114 -8.20 -4.68 14.22
C ALA A 114 -6.99 -5.30 14.95
N ALA A 115 -7.17 -6.46 15.59
CA ALA A 115 -6.07 -7.17 16.24
C ALA A 115 -5.01 -7.63 15.24
N ARG A 116 -5.44 -8.10 14.06
CA ARG A 116 -4.54 -8.51 12.99
C ARG A 116 -3.77 -7.33 12.39
N TYR A 117 -4.44 -6.22 12.13
CA TYR A 117 -3.83 -5.00 11.62
C TYR A 117 -2.74 -4.47 12.55
N ARG A 118 -2.95 -4.48 13.87
CA ARG A 118 -1.92 -4.08 14.85
C ARG A 118 -0.64 -4.91 14.74
N ARG A 119 -0.77 -6.25 14.63
CA ARG A 119 0.39 -7.15 14.45
C ARG A 119 1.07 -6.90 13.11
N PHE A 120 0.29 -6.66 12.06
CA PHE A 120 0.80 -6.33 10.73
C PHE A 120 1.58 -5.02 10.73
N SER A 121 1.05 -3.95 11.35
CA SER A 121 1.75 -2.66 11.43
C SER A 121 3.05 -2.74 12.21
N GLU A 122 3.07 -3.46 13.33
CA GLU A 122 4.31 -3.70 14.08
C GLU A 122 5.36 -4.43 13.25
N ARG A 123 4.95 -5.45 12.49
CA ARG A 123 5.85 -6.19 11.61
C ARG A 123 6.39 -5.30 10.49
N CYS A 124 5.54 -4.48 9.88
CA CYS A 124 5.95 -3.53 8.84
C CYS A 124 6.97 -2.52 9.36
N LEU A 125 6.75 -1.94 10.55
CA LEU A 125 7.69 -1.02 11.17
C LEU A 125 9.03 -1.70 11.47
N ARG A 126 9.03 -2.92 12.03
CA ARG A 126 10.26 -3.68 12.28
C ARG A 126 11.03 -3.97 11.00
N GLN A 127 10.32 -4.38 9.93
CA GLN A 127 10.94 -4.65 8.63
C GLN A 127 11.45 -3.39 7.94
N GLY A 128 10.70 -2.29 8.00
CA GLY A 128 11.15 -0.99 7.49
C GLY A 128 12.45 -0.53 8.15
N GLN A 129 12.55 -0.66 9.48
CA GLN A 129 13.80 -0.38 10.19
C GLN A 129 14.93 -1.32 9.76
N ALA A 130 14.66 -2.60 9.50
CA ALA A 130 15.67 -3.54 9.02
C ALA A 130 16.17 -3.19 7.62
N ILE A 131 15.27 -2.74 6.73
CA ILE A 131 15.62 -2.25 5.39
C ILE A 131 16.51 -1.02 5.49
N TYR A 132 16.14 -0.04 6.33
CA TYR A 132 16.96 1.16 6.53
C TYR A 132 18.32 0.84 7.14
N ARG A 133 18.41 -0.10 8.09
CA ARG A 133 19.71 -0.61 8.57
C ARG A 133 20.53 -1.21 7.44
N GLY A 134 19.93 -2.02 6.57
CA GLY A 134 20.61 -2.56 5.39
C GLY A 134 21.15 -1.48 4.44
N PHE A 135 20.42 -0.38 4.24
CA PHE A 135 20.91 0.76 3.46
C PHE A 135 22.05 1.51 4.15
N VAL A 136 22.05 1.60 5.48
CA VAL A 136 23.17 2.17 6.24
C VAL A 136 24.41 1.28 6.15
N GLU A 137 24.26 -0.03 6.34
CA GLU A 137 25.34 -1.01 6.21
C GLU A 137 25.94 -1.04 4.80
N ALA A 138 25.13 -0.82 3.77
CA ALA A 138 25.57 -0.68 2.39
C ALA A 138 26.21 0.69 2.06
N GLY A 139 26.26 1.62 3.02
CA GLY A 139 26.79 2.97 2.83
C GLY A 139 25.98 3.80 1.83
N ILE A 140 24.67 3.58 1.73
CA ILE A 140 23.73 4.36 0.90
C ILE A 140 23.11 5.50 1.73
N LEU A 141 22.88 5.25 3.01
CA LEU A 141 22.37 6.22 3.98
C LEU A 141 23.31 6.31 5.18
N ALA A 142 23.38 7.47 5.81
CA ALA A 142 24.09 7.71 7.05
C ALA A 142 23.08 8.15 8.12
N MET A 143 22.58 7.17 8.89
CA MET A 143 21.59 7.40 9.95
C MET A 143 21.99 6.70 11.25
N THR A 144 21.70 7.35 12.37
CA THR A 144 21.74 6.71 13.70
C THR A 144 20.52 5.79 13.90
N PRO A 145 20.56 4.86 14.87
CA PRO A 145 19.40 4.01 15.18
C PRO A 145 18.11 4.79 15.48
N ALA A 146 18.22 5.93 16.19
CA ALA A 146 17.07 6.78 16.50
C ALA A 146 16.49 7.47 15.24
N GLN A 147 17.36 7.85 14.29
CA GLN A 147 16.94 8.41 13.00
C GLN A 147 16.24 7.35 12.14
N ILE A 148 16.75 6.11 12.12
CA ILE A 148 16.10 4.98 11.44
C ILE A 148 14.69 4.76 11.98
N GLU A 149 14.54 4.70 13.31
CA GLU A 149 13.23 4.53 13.94
C GLU A 149 12.26 5.66 13.56
N SER A 150 12.71 6.92 13.75
CA SER A 150 11.89 8.10 13.46
C SER A 150 11.47 8.17 12.00
N LEU A 151 12.40 7.92 11.08
CA LEU A 151 12.12 7.98 9.65
C LEU A 151 11.20 6.84 9.20
N THR A 152 11.33 5.65 9.80
CA THR A 152 10.40 4.53 9.53
C THR A 152 8.98 4.87 9.96
N ILE A 153 8.81 5.49 11.15
CA ILE A 153 7.49 5.93 11.64
C ILE A 153 6.92 7.01 10.72
N ASN A 154 7.73 8.01 10.33
CA ASN A 154 7.30 9.07 9.42
C ASN A 154 6.88 8.51 8.05
N ALA A 155 7.66 7.59 7.49
CA ALA A 155 7.32 6.91 6.24
C ALA A 155 5.99 6.14 6.35
N TRP A 156 5.78 5.41 7.45
CA TRP A 156 4.52 4.71 7.72
C TRP A 156 3.33 5.68 7.77
N ILE A 157 3.44 6.77 8.53
CA ILE A 157 2.38 7.79 8.64
C ILE A 157 2.06 8.37 7.26
N VAL A 158 3.08 8.78 6.51
CA VAL A 158 2.92 9.35 5.16
C VAL A 158 2.21 8.36 4.24
N LEU A 159 2.71 7.12 4.12
CA LEU A 159 2.15 6.13 3.19
C LEU A 159 0.72 5.73 3.56
N THR A 160 0.44 5.52 4.84
CA THR A 160 -0.90 5.10 5.30
C THR A 160 -1.93 6.23 5.28
N SER A 161 -1.49 7.50 5.41
CA SER A 161 -2.38 8.66 5.42
C SER A 161 -2.53 9.33 4.05
N TRP A 162 -1.67 9.01 3.08
CA TRP A 162 -1.64 9.68 1.78
C TRP A 162 -2.99 9.62 1.03
N VAL A 163 -3.62 8.45 1.00
CA VAL A 163 -4.93 8.27 0.33
C VAL A 163 -6.01 9.13 0.98
N ARG A 164 -6.00 9.22 2.32
CA ARG A 164 -6.93 10.07 3.08
C ARG A 164 -6.67 11.55 2.78
N PHE A 165 -5.41 11.97 2.76
CA PHE A 165 -5.01 13.34 2.38
C PHE A 165 -5.50 13.70 0.97
N LEU A 166 -5.31 12.82 -0.02
CA LEU A 166 -5.80 13.04 -1.38
C LEU A 166 -7.34 13.15 -1.43
N SER A 167 -8.03 12.37 -0.61
CA SER A 167 -9.50 12.34 -0.57
C SER A 167 -10.12 13.59 0.06
N THR A 168 -9.40 14.28 0.95
CA THR A 168 -9.89 15.50 1.64
C THR A 168 -9.46 16.80 0.97
N THR A 169 -8.46 16.76 0.09
CA THR A 169 -7.88 17.95 -0.56
C THR A 169 -8.27 18.09 -2.03
N ARG A 170 -9.01 17.14 -2.60
CA ARG A 170 -9.47 17.14 -4.00
C ARG A 170 -10.99 17.12 -4.07
N GLU A 171 -11.56 17.98 -4.93
CA GLU A 171 -13.02 18.04 -5.18
C GLU A 171 -13.58 16.74 -5.78
N HIS A 172 -12.79 16.01 -6.58
CA HIS A 172 -13.18 14.74 -7.21
C HIS A 172 -12.27 13.59 -6.77
N SER A 173 -12.43 13.11 -5.54
CA SER A 173 -11.69 11.97 -4.98
C SER A 173 -12.00 10.62 -5.65
N ALA A 174 -13.01 10.57 -6.54
CA ALA A 174 -13.42 9.37 -7.27
C ALA A 174 -12.43 8.96 -8.39
N HIS A 175 -11.60 9.88 -8.88
CA HIS A 175 -10.68 9.66 -10.00
C HIS A 175 -9.23 9.96 -9.61
N LEU A 176 -8.73 9.36 -8.54
CA LEU A 176 -7.29 9.45 -8.25
C LEU A 176 -6.53 8.64 -9.31
N GLY A 177 -5.67 9.29 -10.09
CA GLY A 177 -4.70 8.61 -10.97
C GLY A 177 -3.52 8.01 -10.19
N GLU A 178 -2.84 7.02 -10.79
CA GLU A 178 -1.65 6.37 -10.21
C GLU A 178 -0.52 7.37 -9.90
N GLU A 179 -0.39 8.42 -10.71
CA GLU A 179 0.57 9.52 -10.50
C GLU A 179 0.36 10.26 -9.16
N ALA A 180 -0.88 10.34 -8.67
CA ALA A 180 -1.14 10.92 -7.35
C ALA A 180 -0.55 10.06 -6.23
N PHE A 181 -0.54 8.73 -6.37
CA PHE A 181 0.05 7.81 -5.41
C PHE A 181 1.58 7.82 -5.49
N LYS A 182 2.12 7.95 -6.70
CA LYS A 182 3.56 8.10 -6.94
C LYS A 182 4.14 9.29 -6.18
N ARG A 183 3.39 10.40 -6.05
CA ARG A 183 3.76 11.54 -5.19
C ARG A 183 3.85 11.22 -3.71
N GLY A 184 3.01 10.31 -3.20
CA GLY A 184 3.06 9.87 -1.80
C GLY A 184 4.32 9.07 -1.50
N VAL A 185 4.67 8.15 -2.41
CA VAL A 185 5.93 7.41 -2.34
C VAL A 185 7.14 8.34 -2.49
N TYR A 186 7.05 9.37 -3.35
CA TYR A 186 8.07 10.41 -3.46
C TYR A 186 8.28 11.19 -2.15
N GLN A 187 7.24 11.43 -1.34
CA GLN A 187 7.43 12.07 -0.03
C GLN A 187 8.35 11.25 0.89
N VAL A 188 8.27 9.91 0.83
CA VAL A 188 9.17 9.03 1.60
C VAL A 188 10.62 9.18 1.14
N LEU A 189 10.86 9.28 -0.17
CA LEU A 189 12.18 9.58 -0.71
C LEU A 189 12.73 10.92 -0.18
N VAL A 190 11.90 11.96 -0.16
CA VAL A 190 12.30 13.30 0.31
C VAL A 190 12.72 13.29 1.78
N LEU A 191 12.06 12.49 2.64
CA LEU A 191 12.44 12.35 4.05
C LEU A 191 13.88 11.85 4.25
N GLU A 192 14.43 11.14 3.27
CA GLU A 192 15.74 10.50 3.36
C GLU A 192 16.88 11.35 2.83
N LEU A 193 16.59 12.38 2.02
CA LEU A 193 17.60 13.14 1.26
C LEU A 193 18.71 13.74 2.14
N GLY A 194 18.37 14.13 3.38
CA GLY A 194 19.33 14.64 4.36
C GLY A 194 20.32 13.61 4.88
N PHE A 195 20.07 12.31 4.66
CA PHE A 195 20.90 11.20 5.12
C PHE A 195 21.63 10.48 3.99
N VAL A 196 21.40 10.87 2.73
CA VAL A 196 22.05 10.24 1.58
C VAL A 196 23.56 10.54 1.59
N THR A 197 24.36 9.50 1.52
CA THR A 197 25.82 9.57 1.45
C THR A 197 26.30 10.06 0.07
N ASP A 198 27.49 10.64 0.00
CA ASP A 198 28.02 11.20 -1.25
C ASP A 198 28.21 10.17 -2.37
N ASN A 199 28.58 8.94 -2.01
CA ASN A 199 28.75 7.82 -2.95
C ASN A 199 27.42 7.37 -3.60
N ALA A 200 26.28 7.56 -2.93
CA ALA A 200 24.97 7.12 -3.39
C ALA A 200 24.11 8.26 -3.96
N ARG A 201 24.53 9.52 -3.74
CA ARG A 201 23.77 10.74 -4.10
C ARG A 201 23.26 10.74 -5.53
N ASN A 202 24.14 10.53 -6.52
CA ASN A 202 23.74 10.52 -7.93
C ASN A 202 22.66 9.47 -8.24
N ALA A 203 22.75 8.28 -7.64
CA ALA A 203 21.81 7.20 -7.88
C ALA A 203 20.46 7.47 -7.19
N VAL A 204 20.47 8.04 -5.99
CA VAL A 204 19.24 8.43 -5.27
C VAL A 204 18.57 9.64 -5.92
N ASP A 205 19.33 10.60 -6.45
CA ASP A 205 18.79 11.74 -7.19
C ASP A 205 18.08 11.28 -8.47
N ALA A 206 18.63 10.28 -9.17
CA ALA A 206 17.97 9.65 -10.31
C ALA A 206 16.64 8.98 -9.91
N LEU A 207 16.58 8.33 -8.74
CA LEU A 207 15.31 7.82 -8.20
C LEU A 207 14.33 8.96 -7.88
N CYS A 208 14.81 10.06 -7.30
CA CYS A 208 13.95 11.20 -7.03
C CYS A 208 13.34 11.77 -8.31
N GLN A 209 14.11 11.86 -9.40
CA GLN A 209 13.60 12.27 -10.70
C GLN A 209 12.57 11.27 -11.27
N GLU A 210 12.80 9.97 -11.14
CA GLU A 210 11.87 8.92 -11.61
C GLU A 210 10.51 9.01 -10.90
N PHE A 211 10.51 9.28 -9.59
CA PHE A 211 9.31 9.31 -8.76
C PHE A 211 8.67 10.70 -8.61
N HIS A 212 9.36 11.77 -9.03
CA HIS A 212 8.84 13.11 -8.95
C HIS A 212 7.70 13.31 -9.97
N VAL A 213 6.56 13.78 -9.47
CA VAL A 213 5.43 14.23 -10.28
C VAL A 213 5.10 15.65 -9.87
N PRO A 214 5.17 16.63 -10.79
CA PRO A 214 4.80 18.02 -10.50
C PRO A 214 3.39 18.14 -9.94
N PHE A 215 3.18 19.11 -9.05
CA PHE A 215 1.88 19.33 -8.40
C PHE A 215 0.75 19.50 -9.43
N ASN A 216 0.99 20.29 -10.48
CA ASN A 216 -0.01 20.64 -11.49
C ASN A 216 -0.43 19.43 -12.35
N GLN A 217 0.52 18.57 -12.73
CA GLN A 217 0.21 17.35 -13.52
C GLN A 217 -0.59 16.32 -12.70
N ALA A 218 -0.40 16.30 -11.39
CA ALA A 218 -1.15 15.41 -10.53
C ALA A 218 -2.61 15.86 -10.29
N LEU A 219 -3.00 17.07 -10.73
CA LEU A 219 -4.35 17.62 -10.63
C LEU A 219 -5.21 17.40 -11.88
N GLU A 220 -4.61 17.07 -13.02
CA GLU A 220 -5.29 17.07 -14.34
C GLU A 220 -6.00 15.74 -14.71
N HIS A 221 -6.11 14.79 -13.77
CA HIS A 221 -6.79 13.50 -13.97
C HIS A 221 -7.67 13.12 -12.79
#